data_AF-A0A7I8CQ71-F1
#
_entry.id   AF-A0A7I8CQ71-F1
#
_cell.length_a   1.000
_cell.length_b   1.000
_cell.length_c   1.000
_cell.angle_alpha   90.00
_cell.angle_beta   90.00
_cell.angle_gamma   90.00
#
_symmetry.space_group_name_H-M   'P 1'
#
loop_
_entity.id
_entity.type
_entity.pdbx_description
1 polymer ?
#
loop_
_entity_poly.entity_id
_entity_poly.type
_entity_poly.pdbx_seq_one_letter_code
_entity_poly.pdbx_strand_id
1 'polypeptide(L)'
;MSSIPNDEYECFTCDRRFKSRAFSSSREWDRVHFEYSLPEVEIEGTYGLECYCSLECLTARRTDVMARENVPIRRPGLEPVEICGKCGGPVDMTEFHLTYVEDETVRRGMFEVQVVSVDYLAVVCRQCRPLKLKDIGSFVMCENDEKIPEQENVTPTDVQDALPIP
;
A
#
# COMPACT_ATOMS: atom_id res chain seq x y z
N MET A 1 -2.01 24.76 -11.45
CA MET A 1 -1.45 23.47 -10.99
C MET A 1 -1.78 22.45 -12.07
N SER A 2 -0.76 21.91 -12.74
CA SER A 2 -0.95 20.97 -13.84
C SER A 2 -1.16 19.57 -13.25
N SER A 3 -2.31 18.97 -13.51
CA SER A 3 -2.61 17.59 -13.11
C SER A 3 -1.57 16.64 -13.70
N ILE A 4 -1.11 15.69 -12.89
CA ILE A 4 -0.17 14.65 -13.31
C ILE A 4 -0.94 13.71 -14.25
N PRO A 5 -0.41 13.32 -15.42
CA PRO A 5 -1.00 12.26 -16.22
C PRO A 5 -1.18 11.00 -15.36
N ASN A 6 -2.31 10.32 -15.48
CA ASN A 6 -2.82 9.26 -14.57
C ASN A 6 -1.91 8.00 -14.39
N ASP A 7 -0.68 8.03 -14.86
CA ASP A 7 0.25 6.90 -14.97
C ASP A 7 1.69 7.25 -14.53
N GLU A 8 1.90 8.43 -13.92
CA GLU A 8 3.23 8.91 -13.46
C GLU A 8 3.30 8.99 -11.94
N TYR A 9 4.37 8.45 -11.38
CA TYR A 9 4.71 8.50 -9.96
C TYR A 9 5.75 9.60 -9.71
N GLU A 10 5.86 10.06 -8.47
CA GLU A 10 6.90 10.98 -8.01
C GLU A 10 7.77 10.31 -6.93
N CYS A 11 9.09 10.31 -7.13
CA CYS A 11 10.01 9.61 -6.26
C CYS A 11 10.16 10.34 -4.92
N PHE A 12 9.89 9.66 -3.80
CA PHE A 12 10.00 10.24 -2.45
C PHE A 12 11.42 10.63 -2.01
N THR A 13 12.45 10.29 -2.79
CA THR A 13 13.86 10.61 -2.49
C THR A 13 14.39 11.80 -3.30
N CYS A 14 14.02 11.89 -4.58
CA CYS A 14 14.65 12.81 -5.53
C CYS A 14 13.66 13.61 -6.37
N ASP A 15 12.36 13.51 -6.06
CA ASP A 15 11.25 14.22 -6.69
C ASP A 15 11.15 14.00 -8.22
N ARG A 16 11.90 13.03 -8.75
CA ARG A 16 11.86 12.66 -10.15
C ARG A 16 10.54 11.96 -10.47
N ARG A 17 9.89 12.40 -11.54
CA ARG A 17 8.75 11.69 -12.12
C ARG A 17 9.16 10.47 -12.93
N PHE A 18 8.41 9.38 -12.80
CA PHE A 18 8.69 8.13 -13.50
C PHE A 18 7.41 7.34 -13.81
N LYS A 19 7.52 6.48 -14.82
CA LYS A 19 6.48 5.57 -15.31
C LYS A 19 7.20 4.32 -15.80
N SER A 20 6.58 3.15 -15.73
CA SER A 20 7.13 1.83 -16.10
C SER A 20 7.75 0.99 -14.99
N ARG A 21 8.88 1.40 -14.39
CA ARG A 21 9.53 0.62 -13.31
C ARG A 21 9.39 1.37 -12.00
N ALA A 22 8.80 0.73 -11.01
CA ALA A 22 8.59 1.29 -9.69
C ALA A 22 9.24 0.38 -8.64
N PHE A 23 9.80 1.03 -7.62
CA PHE A 23 10.16 0.38 -6.38
C PHE A 23 9.25 0.95 -5.31
N SER A 24 8.70 0.11 -4.44
CA SER A 24 7.79 0.55 -3.39
C SER A 24 8.18 -0.01 -2.04
N SER A 25 7.81 0.72 -0.99
CA SER A 25 7.69 0.16 0.36
C SER A 25 6.20 0.12 0.68
N SER A 26 5.69 -1.03 1.11
CA SER A 26 4.28 -1.20 1.47
C SER A 26 4.15 -1.97 2.78
N ARG A 27 2.94 -1.95 3.32
CA ARG A 27 2.51 -2.91 4.34
C ARG A 27 1.35 -3.72 3.82
N GLU A 28 1.40 -5.02 4.05
CA GLU A 28 0.48 -6.00 3.54
C GLU A 28 -0.17 -6.73 4.70
N TRP A 29 -1.45 -7.01 4.56
CA TRP A 29 -2.19 -7.86 5.47
C TRP A 29 -2.33 -9.21 4.79
N ASP A 30 -1.45 -10.14 5.16
CA ASP A 30 -1.24 -11.37 4.42
C ASP A 30 -1.17 -12.60 5.34
N ARG A 31 -1.27 -13.78 4.71
CA ARG A 31 -1.01 -15.08 5.32
C ARG A 31 -0.32 -16.00 4.32
N VAL A 32 0.36 -17.01 4.84
CA VAL A 32 1.14 -17.97 4.06
C VAL A 32 0.50 -19.35 4.12
N HIS A 33 0.31 -19.96 2.96
CA HIS A 33 -0.18 -21.32 2.78
C HIS A 33 0.98 -22.27 2.54
N PHE A 34 1.05 -23.33 3.34
CA PHE A 34 2.12 -24.34 3.33
C PHE A 34 1.67 -25.69 2.75
N GLU A 35 0.52 -25.75 2.07
CA GLU A 35 -0.07 -27.00 1.58
C GLU A 35 0.73 -27.64 0.44
N TYR A 36 1.49 -26.83 -0.30
CA TYR A 36 2.26 -27.24 -1.47
C TYR A 36 3.77 -27.14 -1.24
N SER A 37 4.56 -27.59 -2.21
CA SER A 37 6.03 -27.59 -2.12
C SER A 37 6.65 -26.20 -2.08
N LEU A 38 5.93 -25.17 -2.55
CA LEU A 38 6.32 -23.77 -2.45
C LEU A 38 5.27 -23.02 -1.64
N PRO A 39 5.67 -22.20 -0.65
CA PRO A 39 4.72 -21.37 0.09
C PRO A 39 3.98 -20.41 -0.85
N GLU A 40 2.68 -20.28 -0.67
CA GLU A 40 1.84 -19.31 -1.38
C GLU A 40 1.42 -18.20 -0.41
N VAL A 41 1.49 -16.94 -0.85
CA VAL A 41 1.10 -15.79 -0.02
C VAL A 41 -0.26 -15.27 -0.51
N GLU A 42 -1.22 -15.22 0.40
CA GLU A 42 -2.52 -14.59 0.19
C GLU A 42 -2.53 -13.21 0.83
N ILE A 43 -2.76 -12.18 0.02
CA ILE A 43 -2.79 -10.78 0.45
C ILE A 43 -4.26 -10.32 0.47
N GLU A 44 -4.78 -9.99 1.65
CA GLU A 44 -6.13 -9.44 1.82
C GLU A 44 -6.15 -7.92 1.59
N GLY A 45 -5.04 -7.24 1.89
CA GLY A 45 -4.91 -5.80 1.66
C GLY A 45 -3.47 -5.33 1.59
N THR A 46 -3.24 -4.28 0.80
CA THR A 46 -1.93 -3.62 0.68
C THR A 46 -2.09 -2.12 0.86
N TYR A 47 -1.12 -1.49 1.51
CA TYR A 47 -1.06 -0.05 1.71
C TYR A 47 0.34 0.45 1.38
N GLY A 48 0.45 1.22 0.30
CA GLY A 48 1.70 1.86 -0.12
C GLY A 48 2.16 2.91 0.89
N LEU A 49 3.43 2.86 1.27
CA LEU A 49 4.06 3.84 2.16
C LEU A 49 4.80 4.91 1.35
N GLU A 50 5.67 4.48 0.43
CA GLU A 50 6.43 5.36 -0.47
C GLU A 50 6.73 4.62 -1.79
N CYS A 51 7.01 5.37 -2.85
CA CYS A 51 7.48 4.85 -4.15
C CYS A 51 8.73 5.57 -4.64
N TYR A 52 9.52 4.86 -5.46
CA TYR A 52 10.85 5.29 -5.87
C TYR A 52 11.15 4.91 -7.32
N CYS A 53 11.94 5.75 -7.97
CA CYS A 53 12.37 5.52 -9.36
C CYS A 53 13.54 4.53 -9.49
N SER A 54 14.23 4.20 -8.39
CA SER A 54 15.37 3.29 -8.38
C SER A 54 15.54 2.58 -7.04
N LEU A 55 16.21 1.41 -7.07
CA LEU A 55 16.60 0.66 -5.88
C LEU A 55 17.49 1.47 -4.92
N GLU A 56 18.32 2.37 -5.47
CA GLU A 56 19.17 3.27 -4.68
C GLU A 56 18.33 4.24 -3.85
N CYS A 57 17.29 4.84 -4.44
CA CYS A 57 16.37 5.75 -3.75
C CYS A 57 15.58 5.01 -2.66
N LEU A 58 15.03 3.83 -2.97
CA LEU A 58 14.37 2.95 -2.00
C LEU A 58 15.30 2.65 -0.82
N THR A 59 16.51 2.16 -1.10
CA THR A 59 17.47 1.76 -0.07
C THR A 59 17.91 2.94 0.80
N ALA A 60 18.06 4.13 0.22
CA ALA A 60 18.42 5.34 0.96
C ALA A 60 17.34 5.76 1.97
N ARG A 61 16.07 5.44 1.70
CA ARG A 61 14.91 5.83 2.53
C ARG A 61 14.38 4.72 3.43
N ARG A 62 14.74 3.46 3.18
CA ARG A 62 14.29 2.27 3.91
C ARG A 62 14.27 2.46 5.44
N THR A 63 15.39 2.92 6.01
CA THR A 63 15.52 3.10 7.46
C THR A 63 14.54 4.16 7.97
N ASP A 64 14.35 5.27 7.25
CA ASP A 64 13.44 6.34 7.64
C ASP A 64 11.97 5.87 7.59
N VAL A 65 11.60 5.14 6.53
CA VAL A 65 10.25 4.57 6.36
C VAL A 65 9.91 3.67 7.53
N MET A 66 10.79 2.71 7.83
CA MET A 66 10.59 1.73 8.90
C MET A 66 10.63 2.37 10.29
N ALA A 67 11.46 3.40 10.49
CA ALA A 67 11.49 4.17 11.73
C ALA A 67 10.17 4.93 11.99
N ARG A 68 9.56 5.52 10.96
CA ARG A 68 8.23 6.18 11.10
C ARG A 68 7.14 5.20 11.50
N GLU A 69 7.22 3.97 11.02
CA GLU A 69 6.28 2.89 11.38
C GLU A 69 6.57 2.27 12.76
N ASN A 70 7.68 2.68 13.40
CA ASN A 70 8.23 2.12 14.63
C ASN A 70 8.40 0.59 14.53
N VAL A 71 8.94 0.13 13.39
CA VAL A 71 9.19 -1.29 13.10
C VAL A 71 10.67 -1.47 12.75
N PRO A 72 11.45 -2.19 13.58
CA PRO A 72 12.79 -2.61 13.20
C PRO A 72 12.78 -3.56 12.00
N ILE A 73 13.75 -3.39 11.10
CA ILE A 73 13.98 -4.32 9.98
C ILE A 73 14.56 -5.62 10.54
N ARG A 74 13.94 -6.75 10.22
CA ARG A 74 14.34 -8.08 10.67
C ARG A 74 14.57 -9.09 9.55
N ARG A 75 14.00 -8.84 8.37
CA ARG A 75 14.04 -9.74 7.21
C ARG A 75 13.60 -11.17 7.54
N PRO A 76 12.31 -11.35 7.89
CA PRO A 76 11.76 -12.68 8.12
C PRO A 76 11.85 -13.52 6.83
N GLY A 77 11.84 -14.83 7.00
CA GLY A 77 11.66 -15.76 5.88
C GLY A 77 10.17 -15.96 5.61
N LEU A 78 9.85 -17.18 5.14
CA LEU A 78 8.49 -17.67 4.97
C LEU A 78 8.35 -18.98 5.74
N GLU A 79 8.84 -19.04 6.98
CA GLU A 79 8.63 -20.19 7.85
C GLU A 79 7.24 -20.12 8.50
N PRO A 80 6.64 -21.23 8.97
CA PRO A 80 5.31 -21.22 9.58
C PRO A 80 5.18 -20.30 10.82
N VAL A 81 6.29 -20.06 11.51
CA VAL A 81 6.36 -19.15 12.65
C VAL A 81 7.56 -18.23 12.50
N GLU A 82 7.29 -16.93 12.49
CA GLU A 82 8.30 -15.87 12.41
C GLU A 82 8.31 -15.02 13.69
N ILE A 83 9.27 -14.10 13.79
CA ILE A 83 9.43 -13.22 14.95
C ILE A 83 8.88 -11.82 14.66
N CYS A 84 7.95 -11.37 15.50
CA CYS A 84 7.39 -10.02 15.43
C CYS A 84 8.50 -8.97 15.55
N GLY A 85 8.61 -8.11 14.53
CA GLY A 85 9.63 -7.06 14.48
C GLY A 85 9.56 -6.06 15.63
N LYS A 86 8.37 -5.84 16.21
CA LYS A 86 8.13 -4.89 17.32
C LYS A 86 8.41 -5.48 18.69
N CYS A 87 7.75 -6.58 19.06
CA CYS A 87 7.82 -7.14 20.42
C CYS A 87 8.74 -8.37 20.57
N GLY A 88 9.22 -8.95 19.47
CA GLY A 88 10.00 -10.19 19.49
C GLY A 88 9.18 -11.46 19.80
N GLY A 89 7.85 -11.34 19.95
CA GLY A 89 6.97 -12.50 20.13
C GLY A 89 6.73 -13.27 18.83
N PRO A 90 6.21 -14.50 18.92
CA PRO A 90 5.93 -15.32 17.74
C PRO A 90 4.78 -14.73 16.90
N VAL A 91 4.90 -14.89 15.59
CA VAL A 91 3.86 -14.62 14.59
C VAL A 91 3.57 -15.94 13.90
N ASP A 92 2.34 -16.41 14.00
CA ASP A 92 1.86 -17.51 13.17
C ASP A 92 1.63 -16.98 11.76
N MET A 93 2.41 -17.45 10.80
CA MET A 93 2.37 -16.97 9.42
C MET A 93 1.17 -17.52 8.64
N THR A 94 0.49 -18.55 9.16
CA THR A 94 -0.73 -19.14 8.54
C THR A 94 -1.99 -18.32 8.82
N GLU A 95 -1.93 -17.48 9.85
CA GLU A 95 -2.97 -16.53 10.22
C GLU A 95 -2.67 -15.16 9.61
N PHE A 96 -3.70 -14.37 9.33
CA PHE A 96 -3.48 -13.03 8.81
C PHE A 96 -2.69 -12.15 9.78
N HIS A 97 -1.59 -11.58 9.29
CA HIS A 97 -0.68 -10.73 10.03
C HIS A 97 -0.25 -9.53 9.17
N LEU A 98 0.46 -8.59 9.79
CA LEU A 98 0.93 -7.39 9.10
C LEU A 98 2.39 -7.60 8.69
N THR A 99 2.65 -7.49 7.41
CA THR A 99 3.97 -7.66 6.82
C THR A 99 4.40 -6.36 6.17
N TYR A 100 5.66 -5.96 6.36
CA TYR A 100 6.28 -4.82 5.68
C TYR A 100 7.17 -5.37 4.59
N VAL A 101 6.95 -4.94 3.35
CA VAL A 101 7.71 -5.41 2.19
C VAL A 101 8.22 -4.24 1.37
N GLU A 102 9.27 -4.51 0.62
CA GLU A 102 9.69 -3.70 -0.50
C GLU A 102 9.61 -4.54 -1.78
N ASP A 103 9.07 -3.97 -2.84
CA ASP A 103 8.91 -4.68 -4.09
C ASP A 103 9.43 -3.87 -5.27
N GLU A 104 9.77 -4.58 -6.33
CA GLU A 104 10.02 -4.02 -7.65
C GLU A 104 8.90 -4.45 -8.58
N THR A 105 8.27 -3.48 -9.24
CA THR A 105 7.26 -3.73 -10.27
C THR A 105 7.66 -3.14 -11.61
N VAL A 106 7.28 -3.85 -12.68
CA VAL A 106 7.45 -3.43 -14.07
C VAL A 106 6.12 -3.50 -14.80
N ARG A 107 5.73 -2.39 -15.40
CA ARG A 107 4.55 -2.31 -16.27
C ARG A 107 4.85 -2.96 -17.62
N ARG A 108 4.12 -4.02 -17.97
CA ARG A 108 4.26 -4.79 -19.22
C ARG A 108 3.23 -4.40 -20.29
N GLY A 109 2.17 -3.72 -19.88
CA GLY A 109 1.12 -3.22 -20.77
C GLY A 109 0.27 -2.16 -20.06
N MET A 110 -0.81 -1.72 -20.71
CA MET A 110 -1.67 -0.67 -20.16
C MET A 110 -2.31 -1.07 -18.81
N PHE A 111 -2.60 -2.36 -18.62
CA PHE A 111 -3.25 -2.91 -17.42
C PHE A 111 -2.45 -4.03 -16.75
N GLU A 112 -1.20 -4.24 -17.15
CA GLU A 112 -0.38 -5.34 -16.68
C GLU A 112 0.82 -4.82 -15.89
N VAL A 113 0.87 -5.18 -14.62
CA VAL A 113 1.99 -4.94 -13.72
C VAL A 113 2.54 -6.30 -13.30
N GLN A 114 3.84 -6.47 -13.48
CA GLN A 114 4.57 -7.66 -13.07
C GLN A 114 5.42 -7.32 -11.85
N VAL A 115 5.26 -8.07 -10.76
CA VAL A 115 6.19 -8.04 -9.63
C VAL A 115 7.45 -8.81 -10.03
N VAL A 116 8.60 -8.15 -9.95
CA VAL A 116 9.91 -8.70 -10.32
C VAL A 116 10.62 -9.29 -9.11
N SER A 117 10.53 -8.62 -7.96
CA SER A 117 11.15 -9.06 -6.71
C SER A 117 10.40 -8.50 -5.51
N VAL A 118 10.47 -9.21 -4.38
CA VAL A 118 9.95 -8.78 -3.07
C VAL A 118 11.04 -9.02 -2.01
N ASP A 119 11.30 -8.03 -1.15
CA ASP A 119 12.14 -8.10 0.04
C ASP A 119 11.25 -7.91 1.27
N TYR A 120 11.14 -8.94 2.10
CA TYR A 120 10.38 -8.89 3.34
C TYR A 120 11.20 -8.13 4.38
N LEU A 121 10.69 -7.02 4.91
CA LEU A 121 11.40 -6.20 5.90
C LEU A 121 11.10 -6.64 7.33
N ALA A 122 9.83 -6.91 7.65
CA ALA A 122 9.40 -7.31 8.98
C ALA A 122 7.98 -7.88 8.96
N VAL A 123 7.66 -8.76 9.91
CA VAL A 123 6.29 -9.17 10.24
C VAL A 123 5.90 -8.64 11.62
N VAL A 124 4.62 -8.37 11.85
CA VAL A 124 4.10 -7.78 13.08
C VAL A 124 2.88 -8.55 13.56
N CYS A 125 2.93 -9.01 14.82
CA CYS A 125 1.83 -9.76 15.42
C CYS A 125 0.57 -8.90 15.60
N ARG A 126 -0.57 -9.57 15.74
CA ARG A 126 -1.89 -8.94 15.92
C ARG A 126 -1.97 -7.95 17.10
N GLN A 127 -1.15 -8.13 18.14
CA GLN A 127 -1.12 -7.23 19.30
C GLN A 127 -0.35 -5.93 19.03
N CYS A 128 0.65 -5.98 18.15
CA CYS A 128 1.52 -4.85 17.84
C CYS A 128 1.09 -4.09 16.57
N ARG A 129 0.05 -4.59 15.87
CA ARG A 129 -0.49 -3.94 14.69
C ARG A 129 -1.06 -2.55 15.02
N PRO A 130 -0.93 -1.56 14.14
CA PRO A 130 -1.59 -0.27 14.32
C PRO A 130 -3.12 -0.45 14.42
N LEU A 131 -3.75 0.18 15.42
CA LEU A 131 -5.20 0.04 15.67
C LEU A 131 -6.09 0.62 14.55
N LYS A 132 -5.51 1.38 13.60
CA LYS A 132 -6.24 2.10 12.55
C LYS A 132 -6.54 1.27 11.28
N LEU A 133 -6.25 -0.02 11.27
CA LEU A 133 -6.42 -0.89 10.08
C LEU A 133 -7.88 -1.23 9.73
N LYS A 134 -8.89 -0.68 10.43
CA LYS A 134 -10.30 -1.06 10.21
C LYS A 134 -11.01 -0.36 9.05
N ASP A 135 -10.44 0.67 8.41
CA ASP A 135 -11.25 1.59 7.60
C ASP A 135 -10.76 1.90 6.18
N ILE A 136 -9.87 1.12 5.55
CA ILE A 136 -9.53 1.40 4.14
C ILE A 136 -9.45 0.11 3.33
N GLY A 137 -10.63 -0.31 2.84
CA GLY A 137 -10.69 -1.02 1.58
C GLY A 137 -10.25 -0.05 0.48
N SER A 138 -8.98 -0.08 0.11
CA SER A 138 -8.50 0.54 -1.11
C SER A 138 -7.11 -0.02 -1.43
N PHE A 139 -7.07 -0.76 -2.52
CA PHE A 139 -5.87 -1.04 -3.29
C PHE A 139 -5.35 0.32 -3.81
N VAL A 140 -4.47 0.98 -3.06
CA VAL A 140 -3.82 2.22 -3.52
C VAL A 140 -2.46 1.85 -4.10
N MET A 141 -2.40 1.66 -5.42
CA MET A 141 -1.15 1.70 -6.17
C MET A 141 -0.64 3.15 -6.27
N CYS A 142 -0.12 3.72 -5.18
CA CYS A 142 0.50 5.05 -5.17
C CYS A 142 -0.24 6.09 -6.05
N GLU A 143 -1.57 6.09 -6.04
CA GLU A 143 -2.37 7.14 -6.64
C GLU A 143 -2.53 8.21 -5.56
N ASN A 144 -2.09 9.42 -5.88
CA ASN A 144 -2.14 10.55 -4.96
C ASN A 144 -3.55 10.73 -4.38
N ASP A 145 -3.65 10.90 -3.07
CA ASP A 145 -4.88 11.31 -2.37
C ASP A 145 -5.33 12.72 -2.84
N GLU A 146 -6.01 12.81 -3.99
CA GLU A 146 -6.88 13.95 -4.26
C GLU A 146 -8.20 13.71 -3.53
N LYS A 147 -8.37 14.41 -2.40
CA LYS A 147 -9.62 14.52 -1.66
C LYS A 147 -10.77 14.85 -2.62
N ILE A 148 -11.71 13.93 -2.73
CA ILE A 148 -13.02 14.18 -3.36
C ILE A 148 -13.69 15.31 -2.54
N PRO A 149 -14.07 16.45 -3.14
CA PRO A 149 -14.87 17.43 -2.44
C PRO A 149 -16.24 16.83 -2.14
N GLU A 150 -16.68 16.94 -0.88
CA GLU A 150 -18.04 16.64 -0.45
C GLU A 150 -19.02 17.37 -1.38
N GLN A 151 -19.86 16.62 -2.09
CA GLN A 151 -20.96 17.21 -2.85
C GLN A 151 -21.96 17.80 -1.84
N GLU A 152 -22.10 19.12 -1.87
CA GLU A 152 -23.13 19.83 -1.14
C GLU A 152 -24.52 19.32 -1.54
N ASN A 153 -25.28 18.93 -0.52
CA ASN A 153 -26.69 18.55 -0.63
C ASN A 153 -27.49 19.65 -1.32
N VAL A 154 -27.96 19.38 -2.54
CA VAL A 154 -28.99 20.20 -3.19
C VAL A 154 -30.32 19.88 -2.51
N THR A 155 -30.79 20.79 -1.67
CA THR A 155 -32.13 20.74 -1.08
C THR A 155 -33.20 20.91 -2.16
N PRO A 156 -34.27 20.08 -2.18
CA PRO A 156 -35.40 20.31 -3.04
C PRO A 156 -36.32 21.35 -2.38
N THR A 157 -36.48 22.52 -3.00
CA THR A 157 -37.60 23.42 -2.72
C THR A 157 -38.65 23.24 -3.80
N ASP A 158 -39.73 22.56 -3.41
CA ASP A 158 -41.02 22.61 -4.08
C ASP A 158 -41.66 24.01 -3.98
N VAL A 159 -42.63 24.23 -4.86
CA VAL A 159 -43.87 25.04 -4.72
C VAL A 159 -44.04 26.20 -5.71
N GLN A 160 -44.74 25.86 -6.80
CA GLN A 160 -46.01 26.42 -7.34
C GLN A 160 -46.10 27.82 -8.03
N ASP A 161 -46.77 27.73 -9.18
CA ASP A 161 -47.90 28.53 -9.68
C ASP A 161 -47.74 29.63 -10.75
N ALA A 162 -48.71 29.53 -11.68
CA ALA A 162 -49.39 30.56 -12.47
C ALA A 162 -48.93 30.84 -13.93
N LEU A 163 -49.74 30.30 -14.86
CA LEU A 163 -50.17 30.88 -16.15
C LEU A 163 -50.53 32.39 -16.00
N PRO A 164 -50.48 33.24 -17.06
CA PRO A 164 -51.28 33.04 -18.27
C PRO A 164 -50.70 33.49 -19.63
N ILE A 165 -51.48 33.07 -20.64
CA ILE A 165 -51.46 33.28 -22.09
C ILE A 165 -51.56 34.78 -22.45
N PRO A 166 -51.03 35.18 -23.61
CA PRO A 166 -51.87 35.78 -24.65
C PRO A 166 -51.86 35.02 -25.98
#